data_AF-A0A2V1NVG5-F1
#
_entry.id   AF-A0A2V1NVG5-F1
#
_cell.length_a   1.000
_cell.length_b   1.000
_cell.length_c   1.000
_cell.angle_alpha   90.00
_cell.angle_beta   90.00
_cell.angle_gamma   90.00
#
_symmetry.space_group_name_H-M   'P 1'
#
loop_
_entity.id
_entity.type
_entity.pdbx_description
1 polymer ?
#
loop_
_entity_poly.entity_id
_entity_poly.type
_entity_poly.pdbx_seq_one_letter_code
_entity_poly.pdbx_strand_id
1 'polypeptide(L)'
;MATDSYGQSVTVPALTDAPNISTVGTSIDNLVGRSVMRFASASARAATLTSPVEGMTTWLADVDQLAVYDGSAWVVLARSAAYSAVEDTTNRTTVSNSYVNGSGTLSTTIVGPKSGQIDATLWVRCDNSASANTLSSLAASGSVSGTLYTPNDNAAIQWADNLSAGPLTVNQTISCAVGETVTVTVQHRVVSGTGNFRYRRLRLRQL
;
A
#
# COMPACT_ATOMS: atom_id res chain seq x y z
N MET A 1 14.87 -8.82 -44.89
CA MET A 1 14.38 -8.49 -43.54
C MET A 1 14.95 -7.16 -43.06
N ALA A 2 14.09 -6.26 -42.59
CA ALA A 2 14.47 -4.97 -42.02
C ALA A 2 14.36 -5.00 -40.48
N THR A 3 14.94 -4.03 -39.80
CA THR A 3 14.70 -3.78 -38.37
C THR A 3 13.60 -2.75 -38.19
N ASP A 4 12.91 -2.78 -37.05
CA ASP A 4 11.97 -1.74 -36.68
C ASP A 4 12.64 -0.34 -36.66
N SER A 5 11.82 0.69 -36.88
CA SER A 5 12.26 2.10 -36.91
C SER A 5 12.65 2.67 -35.55
N TYR A 6 12.37 1.95 -34.46
CA TYR A 6 12.63 2.40 -33.09
C TYR A 6 13.95 1.85 -32.54
N GLY A 7 14.76 1.20 -33.37
CA GLY A 7 16.08 0.69 -32.97
C GLY A 7 15.99 -0.45 -31.96
N GLN A 8 14.85 -1.14 -31.93
CA GLN A 8 14.61 -2.22 -31.00
C GLN A 8 15.22 -3.54 -31.51
N SER A 9 15.57 -3.65 -32.79
CA SER A 9 16.04 -4.90 -33.43
C SER A 9 14.94 -5.95 -33.53
N VAL A 10 13.66 -5.54 -33.53
CA VAL A 10 12.58 -6.42 -33.98
C VAL A 10 12.72 -6.58 -35.48
N THR A 11 12.90 -7.81 -35.93
CA THR A 11 13.01 -8.08 -37.36
C THR A 11 11.62 -8.03 -37.99
N VAL A 12 11.45 -7.30 -39.09
CA VAL A 12 10.19 -7.17 -39.83
C VAL A 12 10.40 -7.54 -41.32
N PRO A 13 9.40 -8.13 -41.99
CA PRO A 13 9.50 -8.40 -43.42
C PRO A 13 9.70 -7.10 -44.21
N ALA A 14 10.63 -7.12 -45.17
CA ALA A 14 10.79 -6.08 -46.17
C ALA A 14 9.85 -6.33 -47.37
N LEU A 15 9.50 -5.28 -48.11
CA LEU A 15 8.70 -5.40 -49.34
C LEU A 15 9.38 -6.26 -50.43
N THR A 16 10.71 -6.42 -50.34
CA THR A 16 11.52 -7.26 -51.22
C THR A 16 11.60 -8.71 -50.75
N ASP A 17 11.15 -9.03 -49.53
CA ASP A 17 11.15 -10.40 -49.02
C ASP A 17 10.00 -11.20 -49.66
N ALA A 18 10.23 -12.48 -49.95
CA ALA A 18 9.18 -13.37 -50.46
C ALA A 18 8.06 -13.54 -49.41
N PRO A 19 6.78 -13.68 -49.81
CA PRO A 19 5.68 -13.88 -48.87
C PRO A 19 5.89 -15.14 -48.01
N ASN A 20 6.06 -14.95 -46.70
CA ASN A 20 6.22 -16.04 -45.73
C ASN A 20 5.56 -15.67 -44.39
N ILE A 21 4.44 -16.31 -44.09
CA ILE A 21 3.67 -16.05 -42.86
C ILE A 21 4.40 -16.50 -41.59
N SER A 22 5.29 -17.50 -41.68
CA SER A 22 6.07 -17.98 -40.54
C SER A 22 7.03 -16.89 -40.05
N THR A 23 7.67 -16.17 -40.97
CA THR A 23 8.55 -15.05 -40.64
C THR A 23 7.81 -13.94 -39.89
N VAL A 24 6.59 -13.62 -40.32
CA VAL A 24 5.72 -12.63 -39.64
C VAL A 24 5.33 -13.12 -38.25
N GLY A 25 4.95 -14.40 -38.12
CA GLY A 25 4.59 -15.00 -36.83
C GLY A 25 5.72 -14.88 -35.79
N THR A 26 6.95 -15.21 -36.18
CA THR A 26 8.14 -15.07 -35.32
C THR A 26 8.40 -13.61 -34.93
N SER A 27 8.22 -12.65 -35.85
CA SER A 27 8.36 -11.22 -35.55
C SER A 27 7.35 -10.74 -34.50
N ILE A 28 6.10 -11.22 -34.59
CA ILE A 28 5.05 -10.91 -33.62
C ILE A 28 5.39 -11.49 -32.26
N ASP A 29 5.84 -12.74 -32.20
CA ASP A 29 6.20 -13.41 -30.94
C ASP A 29 7.37 -12.70 -30.22
N ASN A 30 8.40 -12.31 -30.97
CA ASN A 30 9.51 -11.48 -30.48
C ASN A 30 9.03 -10.12 -29.94
N LEU A 31 8.00 -9.52 -30.55
CA LEU A 31 7.42 -8.27 -30.07
C LEU A 31 6.63 -8.48 -28.76
N VAL A 32 5.90 -9.59 -28.64
CA VAL A 32 5.13 -9.93 -27.43
C VAL A 32 6.05 -10.04 -26.22
N GLY A 33 7.20 -10.72 -26.35
CA GLY A 33 8.19 -10.84 -25.28
C GLY A 33 8.77 -9.51 -24.78
N ARG A 34 8.61 -8.43 -25.56
CA ARG A 34 9.08 -7.08 -25.27
C ARG A 34 7.95 -6.12 -24.88
N SER A 35 6.71 -6.59 -24.96
CA SER A 35 5.51 -5.88 -24.55
C SER A 35 5.20 -6.12 -23.07
N VAL A 36 4.23 -5.40 -22.52
CA VAL A 36 3.68 -5.70 -21.19
C VAL A 36 2.74 -6.89 -21.30
N MET A 37 3.24 -8.09 -20.98
CA MET A 37 2.43 -9.32 -21.01
C MET A 37 1.43 -9.35 -19.85
N ARG A 38 0.17 -9.69 -20.13
CA ARG A 38 -0.91 -9.69 -19.14
C ARG A 38 -1.18 -11.10 -18.64
N PHE A 39 -1.18 -11.28 -17.33
CA PHE A 39 -1.50 -12.54 -16.67
C PHE A 39 -2.63 -12.37 -15.66
N ALA A 40 -3.41 -13.43 -15.46
CA ALA A 40 -4.44 -13.46 -14.44
C ALA A 40 -3.83 -13.32 -13.03
N SER A 41 -2.69 -13.96 -12.78
CA SER A 41 -2.01 -13.97 -11.48
C SER A 41 -0.50 -14.23 -11.60
N ALA A 42 0.22 -14.06 -10.49
CA ALA A 42 1.64 -14.42 -10.40
C ALA A 42 1.89 -15.91 -10.66
N SER A 43 0.98 -16.80 -10.22
CA SER A 43 1.07 -18.25 -10.45
C SER A 43 0.83 -18.61 -11.92
N ALA A 44 -0.16 -17.97 -12.57
CA ALA A 44 -0.39 -18.14 -14.01
C ALA A 44 0.83 -17.69 -14.83
N ARG A 45 1.47 -16.58 -14.44
CA ARG A 45 2.73 -16.12 -15.03
C ARG A 45 3.85 -17.14 -14.82
N ALA A 46 4.06 -17.63 -13.60
CA ALA A 46 5.11 -18.60 -13.29
C ALA A 46 4.94 -19.94 -14.03
N ALA A 47 3.69 -20.37 -14.26
CA ALA A 47 3.39 -21.56 -15.05
C ALA A 47 3.63 -21.36 -16.56
N THR A 48 3.42 -20.14 -17.07
CA THR A 48 3.56 -19.84 -18.51
C THR A 48 4.99 -19.48 -18.88
N LEU A 49 5.68 -18.72 -18.04
CA LEU A 49 7.04 -18.22 -18.27
C LEU A 49 8.05 -19.00 -17.43
N THR A 50 8.46 -20.18 -17.92
CA THR A 50 9.43 -21.06 -17.22
C THR A 50 10.88 -20.61 -17.38
N SER A 51 11.17 -19.70 -18.32
CA SER A 51 12.52 -19.18 -18.58
C SER A 51 12.47 -17.68 -18.87
N PRO A 52 12.14 -16.85 -17.87
CA PRO A 52 12.07 -15.40 -18.04
C PRO A 52 13.45 -14.81 -18.34
N VAL A 53 13.49 -13.77 -19.16
CA VAL A 53 14.70 -13.02 -19.51
C VAL A 53 14.66 -11.66 -18.81
N GLU A 54 15.83 -11.16 -18.42
CA GLU A 54 15.97 -9.84 -17.82
C GLU A 54 15.31 -8.75 -18.69
N GLY A 55 14.59 -7.84 -18.05
CA GLY A 55 13.84 -6.76 -18.71
C GLY A 55 12.42 -7.16 -19.16
N MET A 56 12.05 -8.44 -19.13
CA MET A 56 10.66 -8.85 -19.39
C MET A 56 9.70 -8.16 -18.44
N THR A 57 8.61 -7.60 -18.97
CA THR A 57 7.62 -6.82 -18.20
C THR A 57 6.25 -7.47 -18.24
N THR A 58 5.55 -7.50 -17.11
CA THR A 58 4.25 -8.14 -16.96
C THR A 58 3.27 -7.29 -16.16
N TRP A 59 1.99 -7.42 -16.50
CA TRP A 59 0.86 -6.90 -15.73
C TRP A 59 0.08 -8.06 -15.10
N LEU A 60 -0.12 -8.02 -13.78
CA LEU A 60 -0.91 -8.98 -13.03
C LEU A 60 -2.30 -8.38 -12.75
N ALA A 61 -3.34 -9.00 -13.31
CA ALA A 61 -4.72 -8.47 -13.25
C ALA A 61 -5.40 -8.69 -11.88
N ASP A 62 -4.99 -9.72 -11.15
CA ASP A 62 -5.47 -10.01 -9.80
C ASP A 62 -5.00 -9.00 -8.76
N VAL A 63 -3.88 -8.31 -8.97
CA VAL A 63 -3.35 -7.31 -8.01
C VAL A 63 -3.10 -5.92 -8.62
N ASP A 64 -3.49 -5.73 -9.88
CA ASP A 64 -3.30 -4.48 -10.66
C ASP A 64 -1.86 -3.95 -10.58
N GLN A 65 -0.91 -4.84 -10.90
CA GLN A 65 0.52 -4.63 -10.65
C GLN A 65 1.37 -4.80 -11.90
N LEU A 66 2.26 -3.85 -12.14
CA LEU A 66 3.32 -3.93 -13.14
C LEU A 66 4.60 -4.45 -12.49
N ALA A 67 5.20 -5.51 -13.07
CA ALA A 67 6.45 -6.09 -12.60
C ALA A 67 7.42 -6.36 -13.75
N VAL A 68 8.71 -6.19 -13.49
CA VAL A 68 9.82 -6.50 -14.42
C VAL A 68 10.67 -7.64 -13.85
N TYR A 69 11.19 -8.51 -14.71
CA TYR A 69 12.17 -9.51 -14.29
C TYR A 69 13.57 -8.91 -14.30
N ASP A 70 14.28 -8.93 -13.17
CA ASP A 70 15.62 -8.33 -13.01
C ASP A 70 16.78 -9.29 -13.34
N GLY A 71 16.47 -10.44 -13.93
CA GLY A 71 17.43 -11.52 -14.18
C GLY A 71 17.39 -12.62 -13.11
N SER A 72 16.86 -12.33 -11.93
CA SER A 72 16.78 -13.27 -10.81
C SER A 72 15.35 -13.43 -10.24
N ALA A 73 14.59 -12.34 -10.21
CA ALA A 73 13.27 -12.28 -9.60
C ALA A 73 12.38 -11.26 -10.32
N TRP A 74 11.08 -11.37 -10.08
CA TRP A 74 10.12 -10.38 -10.52
C TRP A 74 10.02 -9.23 -9.52
N VAL A 75 10.44 -8.04 -9.93
CA VAL A 75 10.42 -6.81 -9.16
C VAL A 75 9.21 -5.97 -9.52
N VAL A 76 8.50 -5.46 -8.51
CA VAL A 76 7.32 -4.60 -8.69
C VAL A 76 7.76 -3.17 -9.02
N LEU A 77 7.30 -2.62 -10.15
CA LEU A 77 7.63 -1.26 -10.58
C LEU A 77 6.52 -0.26 -10.28
N ALA A 78 5.27 -0.67 -10.46
CA ALA A 78 4.13 0.21 -10.26
C ALA A 78 2.90 -0.59 -9.87
N ARG A 79 2.01 0.07 -9.12
CA ARG A 79 0.69 -0.44 -8.76
C ARG A 79 -0.31 0.71 -8.75
N SER A 80 -1.55 0.43 -9.10
CA SER A 80 -2.63 1.38 -8.81
C SER A 80 -2.92 1.30 -7.31
N ALA A 81 -2.59 2.36 -6.55
CA ALA A 81 -2.86 2.42 -5.12
C ALA A 81 -3.65 3.70 -4.80
N ALA A 82 -4.86 3.53 -4.29
CA ALA A 82 -5.62 4.62 -3.69
C ALA A 82 -5.03 5.01 -2.33
N TYR A 83 -5.25 6.26 -1.93
CA TYR A 83 -4.98 6.74 -0.58
C TYR A 83 -6.12 7.61 -0.07
N SER A 84 -6.24 7.70 1.25
CA SER A 84 -7.19 8.56 1.94
C SER A 84 -6.49 9.19 3.15
N ALA A 85 -6.75 10.46 3.44
CA ALA A 85 -6.11 11.14 4.56
C ALA A 85 -7.07 12.13 5.24
N VAL A 86 -6.91 12.27 6.55
CA VAL A 86 -7.65 13.22 7.38
C VAL A 86 -6.72 13.83 8.42
N GLU A 87 -6.95 15.09 8.77
CA GLU A 87 -6.16 15.86 9.73
C GLU A 87 -7.08 16.56 10.73
N ASP A 88 -6.61 16.65 11.98
CA ASP A 88 -7.21 17.46 13.04
C ASP A 88 -6.11 18.20 13.81
N THR A 89 -6.09 19.52 13.66
CA THR A 89 -5.15 20.41 14.35
C THR A 89 -5.63 20.83 15.73
N THR A 90 -6.89 20.56 16.07
CA THR A 90 -7.50 20.89 17.36
C THR A 90 -6.88 20.06 18.48
N ASN A 91 -6.67 20.67 19.64
CA ASN A 91 -6.28 19.91 20.82
C ASN A 91 -7.42 18.98 21.25
N ARG A 92 -7.15 17.67 21.27
CA ARG A 92 -8.04 16.68 21.89
C ARG A 92 -7.46 16.21 23.19
N THR A 93 -8.34 15.80 24.09
CA THR A 93 -7.95 15.33 25.41
C THR A 93 -8.54 13.98 25.73
N THR A 94 -7.86 13.23 26.59
CA THR A 94 -8.45 12.11 27.32
C THR A 94 -7.79 11.98 28.69
N VAL A 95 -8.56 11.46 29.64
CA VAL A 95 -8.11 11.04 30.98
C VAL A 95 -8.22 9.51 31.14
N SER A 96 -8.61 8.80 30.08
CA SER A 96 -8.94 7.37 30.13
C SER A 96 -7.67 6.52 30.14
N ASN A 97 -7.68 5.52 31.03
CA ASN A 97 -6.68 4.45 31.09
C ASN A 97 -6.94 3.31 30.08
N SER A 98 -7.96 3.46 29.23
CA SER A 98 -8.28 2.57 28.10
C SER A 98 -8.23 3.36 26.79
N TYR A 99 -7.97 2.67 25.67
CA TYR A 99 -8.00 3.32 24.35
C TYR A 99 -9.40 3.84 24.01
N VAL A 100 -9.49 5.14 23.74
CA VAL A 100 -10.72 5.86 23.41
C VAL A 100 -10.45 6.90 22.33
N ASN A 101 -11.47 7.42 21.65
CA ASN A 101 -11.29 8.43 20.59
C ASN A 101 -10.77 9.81 21.10
N GLY A 102 -10.72 9.99 22.43
CA GLY A 102 -10.53 11.28 23.08
C GLY A 102 -11.75 12.19 22.92
N SER A 103 -11.58 13.49 23.16
CA SER A 103 -12.64 14.51 23.03
C SER A 103 -13.06 14.81 21.59
N GLY A 104 -12.57 14.07 20.61
CA GLY A 104 -12.98 14.18 19.21
C GLY A 104 -12.43 13.06 18.36
N THR A 105 -13.32 12.36 17.65
CA THR A 105 -12.97 11.28 16.74
C THR A 105 -12.18 11.81 15.55
N LEU A 106 -11.08 11.12 15.21
CA LEU A 106 -10.40 11.26 13.92
C LEU A 106 -10.44 9.89 13.24
N SER A 107 -11.12 9.82 12.09
CA SER A 107 -11.31 8.58 11.35
C SER A 107 -11.34 8.85 9.85
N THR A 108 -10.90 7.87 9.07
CA THR A 108 -11.08 7.87 7.61
C THR A 108 -11.27 6.45 7.10
N THR A 109 -11.72 6.33 5.86
CA THR A 109 -12.03 5.06 5.21
C THR A 109 -11.23 4.85 3.93
N ILE A 110 -11.01 3.59 3.58
CA ILE A 110 -10.47 3.17 2.28
C ILE A 110 -11.10 1.84 1.87
N VAL A 111 -11.15 1.56 0.56
CA VAL A 111 -11.58 0.26 0.05
C VAL A 111 -10.41 -0.72 0.08
N GLY A 112 -10.64 -1.94 0.58
CA GLY A 112 -9.66 -3.02 0.61
C GLY A 112 -9.16 -3.35 -0.80
N PRO A 113 -7.85 -3.24 -1.07
CA PRO A 113 -7.30 -3.54 -2.40
C PRO A 113 -7.28 -5.04 -2.67
N LYS A 114 -7.04 -5.42 -3.92
CA LYS A 114 -6.95 -6.84 -4.30
C LYS A 114 -5.78 -7.60 -3.67
N SER A 115 -4.76 -6.90 -3.17
CA SER A 115 -3.69 -7.47 -2.34
C SER A 115 -4.18 -7.93 -0.96
N GLY A 116 -5.37 -7.49 -0.51
CA GLY A 116 -5.91 -7.78 0.81
C GLY A 116 -5.22 -7.02 1.95
N GLN A 117 -4.43 -5.98 1.67
CA GLN A 117 -3.70 -5.24 2.70
C GLN A 117 -3.73 -3.73 2.49
N ILE A 118 -3.80 -2.98 3.59
CA ILE A 118 -3.61 -1.53 3.61
C ILE A 118 -2.50 -1.15 4.57
N ASP A 119 -1.93 0.02 4.37
CA ASP A 119 -0.99 0.69 5.27
C ASP A 119 -1.70 1.88 5.92
N ALA A 120 -1.70 1.92 7.25
CA ALA A 120 -2.30 2.96 8.06
C ALA A 120 -1.22 3.72 8.83
N THR A 121 -1.03 4.99 8.50
CA THR A 121 -0.06 5.87 9.15
C THR A 121 -0.76 6.85 10.08
N LEU A 122 -0.32 6.91 11.33
CA LEU A 122 -0.73 7.91 12.32
C LEU A 122 0.42 8.86 12.59
N TRP A 123 0.12 10.16 12.61
CA TRP A 123 0.95 11.20 13.21
C TRP A 123 0.19 11.86 14.34
N VAL A 124 0.87 12.10 15.46
CA VAL A 124 0.29 12.85 16.57
C VAL A 124 1.38 13.47 17.43
N ARG A 125 1.15 14.69 17.86
CA ARG A 125 1.86 15.27 19.01
C ARG A 125 1.05 14.96 20.26
N CYS A 126 1.68 14.37 21.27
CA CYS A 126 1.03 14.02 22.52
C CYS A 126 1.78 14.62 23.71
N ASP A 127 1.06 15.21 24.66
CA ASP A 127 1.62 15.80 25.87
C ASP A 127 0.79 15.35 27.07
N ASN A 128 1.37 15.25 28.26
CA ASN A 128 0.65 14.88 29.47
C ASN A 128 0.72 15.98 30.55
N SER A 129 -0.40 16.27 31.21
CA SER A 129 -0.41 17.16 32.38
C SER A 129 0.31 16.57 33.61
N ALA A 130 0.60 15.27 33.59
CA ALA A 130 1.42 14.55 34.56
C ALA A 130 2.70 14.00 33.88
N SER A 131 3.74 13.69 34.65
CA SER A 131 4.91 12.95 34.14
C SER A 131 4.58 11.45 33.96
N ALA A 132 3.69 11.14 33.02
CA ALA A 132 3.19 9.80 32.77
C ALA A 132 2.96 9.53 31.27
N ASN A 133 2.87 8.24 30.91
CA ASN A 133 2.71 7.84 29.52
C ASN A 133 1.35 8.26 28.94
N THR A 134 1.42 8.93 27.80
CA THR A 134 0.35 9.07 26.81
C THR A 134 0.62 8.11 25.67
N LEU A 135 -0.42 7.41 25.23
CA LEU A 135 -0.33 6.45 24.13
C LEU A 135 -1.35 6.80 23.05
N SER A 136 -0.95 6.67 21.80
CA SER A 136 -1.84 6.80 20.64
C SER A 136 -1.65 5.64 19.70
N SER A 137 -2.76 5.03 19.29
CA SER A 137 -2.79 3.87 18.42
C SER A 137 -3.98 3.97 17.47
N LEU A 138 -4.14 2.93 16.65
CA LEU A 138 -5.20 2.81 15.66
C LEU A 138 -6.19 1.74 16.12
N ALA A 139 -7.45 1.93 15.78
CA ALA A 139 -8.45 0.88 15.72
C ALA A 139 -8.91 0.78 14.27
N ALA A 140 -8.97 -0.43 13.72
CA ALA A 140 -9.48 -0.63 12.36
C ALA A 140 -10.61 -1.65 12.35
N SER A 141 -11.65 -1.33 11.58
CA SER A 141 -12.75 -2.23 11.31
C SER A 141 -13.04 -2.31 9.82
N GLY A 142 -13.33 -3.51 9.34
CA GLY A 142 -13.85 -3.79 8.03
C GLY A 142 -15.37 -3.83 8.05
N SER A 143 -16.01 -3.34 7.00
CA SER A 143 -17.47 -3.40 6.85
C SER A 143 -18.00 -4.84 6.80
N VAL A 144 -17.15 -5.81 6.47
CA VAL A 144 -17.50 -7.24 6.43
C VAL A 144 -16.75 -8.00 7.51
N SER A 145 -15.45 -7.77 7.63
CA SER A 145 -14.55 -8.56 8.50
C SER A 145 -14.68 -8.21 10.00
N GLY A 146 -15.38 -7.13 10.36
CA GLY A 146 -15.46 -6.67 11.74
C GLY A 146 -14.13 -6.06 12.21
N THR A 147 -13.62 -6.40 13.39
CA THR A 147 -12.36 -5.83 13.88
C THR A 147 -11.16 -6.38 13.11
N LEU A 148 -10.43 -5.49 12.43
CA LEU A 148 -9.22 -5.80 11.67
C LEU A 148 -7.93 -5.49 12.45
N TYR A 149 -7.99 -4.50 13.33
CA TYR A 149 -6.86 -4.12 14.17
C TYR A 149 -7.35 -3.58 15.51
N THR A 150 -6.79 -4.12 16.59
CA THR A 150 -7.08 -3.66 17.96
C THR A 150 -5.89 -2.84 18.47
N PRO A 151 -6.14 -1.64 19.04
CA PRO A 151 -5.11 -0.85 19.69
C PRO A 151 -4.35 -1.66 20.74
N ASN A 152 -3.03 -1.53 20.76
CA ASN A 152 -2.18 -2.15 21.76
C ASN A 152 -0.95 -1.29 22.04
N ASP A 153 -0.40 -1.41 23.24
CA ASP A 153 0.71 -0.58 23.71
C ASP A 153 1.99 -0.84 22.91
N ASN A 154 2.26 -2.09 22.51
CA ASN A 154 3.48 -2.49 21.81
C ASN A 154 3.66 -1.79 20.45
N ALA A 155 2.54 -1.47 19.79
CA ALA A 155 2.50 -0.85 18.48
C ALA A 155 2.03 0.61 18.52
N ALA A 156 1.89 1.19 19.71
CA ALA A 156 1.44 2.56 19.89
C ALA A 156 2.61 3.55 19.84
N ILE A 157 2.27 4.78 19.47
CA ILE A 157 3.08 5.93 19.82
C ILE A 157 3.00 6.12 21.33
N GLN A 158 4.15 6.23 22.01
CA GLN A 158 4.23 6.46 23.45
C GLN A 158 5.09 7.69 23.76
N TRP A 159 4.60 8.54 24.68
CA TRP A 159 5.32 9.70 25.18
C TRP A 159 5.11 9.87 26.69
N ALA A 160 6.19 10.07 27.45
CA ALA A 160 6.17 10.05 28.92
C ALA A 160 6.25 11.43 29.60
N ASP A 161 6.42 12.50 28.83
CA ASP A 161 6.73 13.84 29.36
C ASP A 161 5.62 14.86 29.16
N ASN A 162 5.81 16.01 29.82
CA ASN A 162 4.88 17.14 29.82
C ASN A 162 4.84 17.94 28.50
N LEU A 163 5.85 17.81 27.65
CA LEU A 163 5.88 18.43 26.32
C LEU A 163 6.55 17.49 25.31
N SER A 164 5.87 17.15 24.23
CA SER A 164 6.42 16.39 23.12
C SER A 164 7.29 17.22 22.19
N ALA A 165 8.39 16.63 21.73
CA ALA A 165 9.36 17.23 20.82
C ALA A 165 8.92 17.23 19.34
N GLY A 166 7.72 16.75 19.01
CA GLY A 166 7.19 16.79 17.64
C GLY A 166 6.07 15.80 17.38
N PRO A 167 5.52 15.78 16.16
CA PRO A 167 4.59 14.72 15.78
C PRO A 167 5.35 13.39 15.72
N LEU A 168 5.00 12.48 16.61
CA LEU A 168 5.46 11.10 16.57
C LEU A 168 4.68 10.36 15.48
N THR A 169 5.28 9.35 14.86
CA THR A 169 4.70 8.62 13.72
C THR A 169 4.72 7.12 13.95
N VAL A 170 3.63 6.44 13.55
CA VAL A 170 3.60 4.98 13.45
C VAL A 170 2.91 4.56 12.15
N ASN A 171 3.41 3.48 11.54
CA ASN A 171 2.80 2.82 10.38
C ASN A 171 2.34 1.42 10.78
N GLN A 172 1.14 1.02 10.34
CA GLN A 172 0.59 -0.30 10.60
C GLN A 172 0.07 -0.90 9.29
N THR A 173 0.56 -2.09 8.94
CA THR A 173 -0.02 -2.89 7.87
C THR A 173 -1.20 -3.68 8.42
N ILE A 174 -2.37 -3.51 7.80
CA ILE A 174 -3.64 -4.09 8.24
C ILE A 174 -4.17 -4.98 7.12
N SER A 175 -4.43 -6.25 7.44
CA SER A 175 -5.08 -7.18 6.51
C SER A 175 -6.58 -6.88 6.45
N CYS A 176 -7.17 -7.00 5.26
CA CYS A 176 -8.58 -6.74 5.01
C CYS A 176 -9.09 -7.59 3.85
N ALA A 177 -10.40 -7.80 3.79
CA ALA A 177 -11.05 -8.42 2.66
C ALA A 177 -11.03 -7.49 1.44
N VAL A 178 -10.85 -8.07 0.26
CA VAL A 178 -10.86 -7.34 -1.01
C VAL A 178 -12.23 -6.67 -1.21
N GLY A 179 -12.22 -5.39 -1.56
CA GLY A 179 -13.43 -4.62 -1.82
C GLY A 179 -14.21 -4.16 -0.59
N GLU A 180 -13.83 -4.57 0.63
CA GLU A 180 -14.52 -4.11 1.83
C GLU A 180 -14.17 -2.65 2.15
N THR A 181 -15.07 -1.93 2.83
CA THR A 181 -14.71 -0.60 3.36
C THR A 181 -14.01 -0.78 4.70
N VAL A 182 -12.74 -0.41 4.75
CA VAL A 182 -11.96 -0.37 5.98
C VAL A 182 -12.05 1.02 6.58
N THR A 183 -12.53 1.10 7.82
CA THR A 183 -12.55 2.32 8.63
C THR A 183 -11.43 2.24 9.65
N VAL A 184 -10.58 3.26 9.69
CA VAL A 184 -9.52 3.36 10.70
C VAL A 184 -9.77 4.60 11.54
N THR A 185 -9.76 4.43 12.85
CA THR A 185 -9.99 5.50 13.83
C THR A 185 -8.78 5.61 14.76
N VAL A 186 -8.37 6.84 15.04
CA VAL A 186 -7.31 7.12 16.01
C VAL A 186 -7.86 6.99 17.42
N GLN A 187 -7.13 6.27 18.28
CA GLN A 187 -7.46 6.12 19.69
C GLN A 187 -6.29 6.51 20.58
N HIS A 188 -6.62 6.99 21.77
CA HIS A 188 -5.73 7.58 22.74
C HIS A 188 -5.98 6.98 24.12
N ARG A 189 -4.91 6.86 24.90
CA ARG A 189 -4.91 6.37 26.28
C ARG A 189 -3.91 7.19 27.09
N VAL A 190 -4.17 7.37 28.38
CA VAL A 190 -3.20 7.89 29.33
C VAL A 190 -3.10 7.00 30.54
N VAL A 191 -1.88 6.79 31.05
CA VAL A 191 -1.69 6.03 32.29
C VAL A 191 -2.19 6.81 33.50
N SER A 192 -1.94 8.11 33.52
CA SER A 192 -2.48 9.06 34.50
C SER A 192 -2.41 10.48 33.93
N GLY A 193 -3.07 11.44 34.61
CA GLY A 193 -3.14 12.83 34.18
C GLY A 193 -4.12 13.06 33.02
N THR A 194 -3.93 14.17 32.31
CA THR A 194 -4.69 14.53 31.10
C THR A 194 -3.76 14.51 29.91
N GLY A 195 -4.03 13.62 28.97
CA GLY A 195 -3.35 13.60 27.68
C GLY A 195 -3.90 14.66 26.77
N ASN A 196 -3.03 15.38 26.07
CA ASN A 196 -3.33 16.37 25.07
C ASN A 196 -2.78 15.89 23.73
N PHE A 197 -3.61 15.85 22.69
CA PHE A 197 -3.29 15.27 21.39
C PHE A 197 -3.57 16.31 20.31
N ARG A 198 -2.53 16.74 19.62
CA ARG A 198 -2.57 17.84 18.62
C ARG A 198 -1.93 17.39 17.32
N TYR A 199 -2.26 18.10 16.24
CA TYR A 199 -1.71 17.83 14.90
C TYR A 199 -1.86 16.35 14.52
N ARG A 200 -3.05 15.81 14.79
CA ARG A 200 -3.37 14.42 14.52
C ARG A 200 -3.59 14.27 13.03
N ARG A 201 -2.89 13.34 12.39
CA ARG A 201 -3.11 12.97 11.00
C ARG A 201 -3.25 11.48 10.89
N LEU A 202 -4.19 11.04 10.08
CA LEU A 202 -4.35 9.64 9.69
C LEU A 202 -4.29 9.56 8.18
N ARG A 203 -3.47 8.65 7.65
CA ARG A 203 -3.40 8.33 6.22
C ARG A 203 -3.54 6.84 6.03
N LEU A 204 -4.40 6.44 5.11
CA LEU A 204 -4.55 5.08 4.63
C LEU A 204 -4.05 4.98 3.19
N ARG A 205 -3.38 3.89 2.85
CA ARG A 205 -2.89 3.62 1.50
C ARG A 205 -3.07 2.14 1.18
N GLN A 206 -3.45 1.84 -0.06
CA GLN A 206 -3.49 0.46 -0.53
C GLN A 206 -2.07 -0.12 -0.70
N LEU A 207 -1.88 -1.34 -0.20
CA LEU A 207 -0.74 -2.20 -0.47
C LEU A 207 -1.13 -3.31 -1.42
#